data_AF-A0A9X4QMR4-F1
#
_entry.id   AF-A0A9X4QMR4-F1
#
_cell.length_a   1.000
_cell.length_b   1.000
_cell.length_c   1.000
_cell.angle_alpha   90.00
_cell.angle_beta   90.00
_cell.angle_gamma   90.00
#
_symmetry.space_group_name_H-M   'P 1'
#
loop_
_entity.id
_entity.type
_entity.pdbx_description
1 polymer ?
#
loop_
_entity_poly.entity_id
_entity_poly.type
_entity_poly.pdbx_seq_one_letter_code
_entity_poly.pdbx_strand_id
1 'polypeptide(L)'
;MLHAKYLERIVFAEHNLVTDRSFNEFQIIFCRNVMIYFDTGLRERVHSLLYESLSPGGFLVLGNKESVAFTSFAGRYETWNDEHRIYRKPG
;
A
#
# COMPACT_ATOMS: atom_id res chain seq x y z
N MET A 1 24.66 1.05 12.79
CA MET A 1 24.63 2.15 11.80
C MET A 1 24.31 1.54 10.44
N LEU A 2 23.31 2.04 9.70
CA LEU A 2 23.10 1.57 8.32
C LEU A 2 24.29 2.02 7.47
N HIS A 3 24.86 1.12 6.67
CA HIS A 3 25.93 1.51 5.74
C HIS A 3 25.39 2.43 4.66
N ALA A 4 26.09 3.55 4.40
CA ALA A 4 25.70 4.56 3.42
C ALA A 4 25.39 3.98 2.02
N LYS A 5 26.11 2.93 1.60
CA LYS A 5 25.88 2.23 0.31
C LYS A 5 24.45 1.71 0.10
N TYR A 6 23.71 1.45 1.17
CA TYR A 6 22.31 0.98 1.06
C TYR A 6 21.31 2.13 0.90
N LEU A 7 21.72 3.36 1.22
CA LEU A 7 20.86 4.54 1.11
C LEU A 7 20.93 5.19 -0.28
N GLU A 8 21.95 4.87 -1.08
CA GLU A 8 22.16 5.45 -2.42
C GLU A 8 20.99 5.23 -3.40
N ARG A 9 20.14 4.24 -3.13
CA ARG A 9 18.96 3.91 -3.95
C ARG A 9 17.64 4.23 -3.26
N ILE A 10 17.67 5.00 -2.17
CA ILE A 10 16.49 5.36 -1.41
C ILE A 10 16.24 6.86 -1.57
N VAL A 11 15.03 7.19 -2.03
CA VAL A 11 14.52 8.56 -2.02
C VAL A 11 13.58 8.68 -0.84
N PHE A 12 13.88 9.60 0.08
CA PHE A 12 12.98 9.99 1.15
C PHE A 12 12.19 11.22 0.71
N ALA A 13 10.87 11.15 0.83
CA ALA A 13 9.97 12.25 0.51
C ALA A 13 8.85 12.31 1.55
N GLU A 14 8.37 13.52 1.81
CA GLU A 14 7.13 13.71 2.58
C GLU A 14 5.94 13.41 1.65
N HIS A 15 5.03 12.58 2.13
CA HIS A 15 3.81 12.23 1.40
C HIS A 15 2.71 11.90 2.39
N ASN A 16 1.61 12.63 2.33
CA ASN A 16 0.45 12.44 3.19
C ASN A 16 -0.58 11.56 2.50
N LEU A 17 -0.73 10.33 3.02
CA LEU A 17 -1.66 9.32 2.50
C LEU A 17 -3.13 9.79 2.43
N VAL A 18 -3.51 10.81 3.20
CA VAL A 18 -4.87 11.33 3.25
C VAL A 18 -5.09 12.42 2.22
N THR A 19 -4.15 13.36 2.06
CA THR A 19 -4.38 14.54 1.24
C THR A 19 -3.82 14.43 -0.16
N ASP A 20 -2.72 13.68 -0.31
CA ASP A 20 -1.93 13.69 -1.52
C ASP A 20 -2.46 12.68 -2.54
N ARG A 21 -2.08 12.86 -3.81
CA ARG A 21 -2.51 12.01 -4.92
C ARG A 21 -1.40 11.06 -5.34
N SER A 22 -1.78 10.02 -6.10
CA SER A 22 -0.82 9.09 -6.70
C SER A 22 0.17 9.89 -7.57
N PHE A 23 1.46 9.70 -7.30
CA PHE A 23 2.53 10.42 -8.00
C PHE A 23 3.35 9.48 -8.91
N ASN A 24 3.27 8.16 -8.73
CA ASN A 24 4.08 7.17 -9.45
C ASN A 24 3.34 5.84 -9.62
N GLU A 25 3.80 5.05 -10.59
CA GLU A 25 3.48 3.63 -10.68
C GLU A 25 4.54 2.79 -9.95
N PHE A 26 4.10 2.01 -8.96
CA PHE A 26 4.94 1.14 -8.15
C PHE A 26 4.65 -0.32 -8.45
N GLN A 27 5.70 -1.13 -8.50
CA GLN A 27 5.58 -2.58 -8.61
C GLN A 27 5.19 -3.24 -7.28
N ILE A 28 5.67 -2.68 -6.16
CA ILE A 28 5.37 -3.18 -4.81
C ILE A 28 5.20 -1.97 -3.88
N ILE A 29 4.15 -1.98 -3.07
CA ILE A 29 3.94 -1.00 -1.99
C ILE A 29 3.82 -1.72 -0.65
N PHE A 30 4.60 -1.26 0.32
CA PHE A 30 4.48 -1.67 1.72
C PHE A 30 3.77 -0.56 2.51
N CYS A 31 2.57 -0.85 3.02
CA CYS A 31 1.82 0.07 3.88
C CYS A 31 1.42 -0.68 5.15
N ARG A 32 2.34 -0.72 6.12
CA ARG A 32 2.21 -1.54 7.33
C ARG A 32 2.06 -0.70 8.58
N ASN A 33 1.08 -1.05 9.41
CA ASN A 33 0.83 -0.51 10.74
C ASN A 33 0.47 0.99 10.75
N VAL A 34 -0.16 1.49 9.70
CA VAL A 34 -0.57 2.91 9.56
C VAL A 34 -2.09 3.04 9.42
N MET A 35 -2.75 2.13 8.71
CA MET A 35 -4.19 2.24 8.43
C MET A 35 -5.07 1.97 9.65
N ILE A 36 -4.52 1.34 10.70
CA ILE A 36 -5.23 1.13 11.98
C ILE A 36 -5.56 2.42 12.73
N TYR A 37 -4.96 3.56 12.35
CA TYR A 37 -5.23 4.88 12.93
C TYR A 37 -6.32 5.65 12.18
N PHE A 38 -6.83 5.11 11.08
CA PHE A 38 -7.77 5.79 10.20
C PHE A 38 -9.19 5.26 10.39
N ASP A 39 -10.16 6.17 10.37
CA ASP A 39 -11.57 5.80 10.27
C ASP A 39 -11.88 5.14 8.91
N THR A 40 -13.11 4.66 8.74
CA THR A 40 -13.52 3.98 7.50
C THR A 40 -13.37 4.85 6.26
N GLY A 41 -13.69 6.15 6.35
CA GLY A 41 -13.61 7.06 5.21
C GLY A 41 -12.17 7.31 4.77
N LEU A 42 -11.27 7.51 5.73
CA LEU A 42 -9.85 7.65 5.48
C LEU A 42 -9.23 6.35 4.95
N ARG A 43 -9.61 5.18 5.49
CA ARG A 43 -9.14 3.89 4.97
C ARG A 43 -9.51 3.68 3.51
N GLU A 44 -10.75 3.98 3.13
CA GLU A 44 -11.19 3.90 1.71
C GLU A 44 -10.35 4.79 0.80
N ARG A 45 -10.10 6.03 1.23
CA ARG A 45 -9.29 6.98 0.46
C ARG A 45 -7.84 6.50 0.29
N VAL A 46 -7.24 5.99 1.35
CA VAL A 46 -5.88 5.42 1.31
C VAL A 46 -5.83 4.20 0.39
N HIS A 47 -6.82 3.30 0.44
CA HIS A 47 -6.87 2.17 -0.48
C HIS A 47 -7.01 2.58 -1.95
N SER A 48 -7.78 3.65 -2.24
CA SER A 48 -7.85 4.23 -3.60
C SER A 48 -6.49 4.72 -4.06
N LEU A 49 -5.82 5.53 -3.24
CA LEU A 49 -4.48 6.04 -3.52
C LEU A 49 -3.49 4.90 -3.81
N LEU A 50 -3.46 3.87 -2.96
CA LEU A 50 -2.57 2.73 -3.12
C LEU A 50 -2.89 1.92 -4.39
N TYR A 51 -4.17 1.68 -4.68
CA TYR A 51 -4.58 0.93 -5.87
C TYR A 51 -4.24 1.67 -7.17
N GLU A 52 -4.44 3.00 -7.19
CA GLU A 52 -4.10 3.86 -8.32
C GLU A 52 -2.58 3.99 -8.51
N SER A 53 -1.80 3.88 -7.43
CA SER A 53 -0.34 3.95 -7.47
C SER A 53 0.32 2.61 -7.82
N LEU A 54 -0.40 1.48 -7.79
CA LEU A 54 0.14 0.17 -8.18
C LEU A 54 0.08 -0.04 -9.68
N SER A 55 1.18 -0.49 -10.27
CA SER A 55 1.18 -1.02 -11.64
C SER A 55 0.27 -2.26 -11.74
N PRO A 56 -0.32 -2.53 -12.92
CA PRO A 56 -0.97 -3.82 -13.19
C PRO A 56 -0.03 -5.00 -12.86
N GLY A 57 -0.54 -6.00 -12.14
CA GLY A 57 0.27 -7.12 -11.66
C GLY A 57 1.12 -6.83 -10.41
N GLY A 58 1.14 -5.59 -9.90
CA GLY A 58 1.89 -5.17 -8.73
C GLY A 58 1.32 -5.68 -7.39
N PHE A 59 2.08 -5.52 -6.31
CA PHE A 59 1.78 -6.09 -5.00
C PHE A 59 1.58 -5.04 -3.91
N LEU A 60 0.55 -5.22 -3.10
CA LEU A 60 0.30 -4.50 -1.85
C LEU A 60 0.62 -5.41 -0.67
N VAL A 61 1.42 -4.91 0.27
CA VAL A 61 1.75 -5.62 1.52
C VAL A 61 1.29 -4.78 2.71
N LEU A 62 0.37 -5.35 3.51
CA LEU A 62 -0.20 -4.71 4.70
C LEU A 62 0.34 -5.31 6.01
N GLY A 63 0.08 -4.65 7.14
CA GLY A 63 0.36 -5.19 8.46
C GLY A 63 -0.68 -6.24 8.88
N ASN A 64 -0.33 -7.10 9.84
CA ASN A 64 -1.16 -8.27 10.20
C ASN A 64 -2.59 -7.92 10.69
N LYS A 65 -2.77 -6.72 11.24
CA LYS A 65 -4.07 -6.18 11.71
C LYS A 65 -4.80 -5.34 10.66
N GLU A 66 -4.27 -5.29 9.45
CA GLU A 66 -4.79 -4.52 8.33
C GLU A 66 -5.19 -5.48 7.22
N SER A 67 -6.19 -5.11 6.45
CA SER A 67 -6.69 -5.94 5.35
C SER A 67 -7.46 -5.07 4.37
N VAL A 68 -7.47 -5.47 3.11
CA VAL A 68 -8.39 -4.93 2.10
C VAL A 68 -9.83 -5.44 2.30
N ALA A 69 -10.01 -6.47 3.15
CA ALA A 69 -11.33 -6.97 3.52
C ALA A 69 -12.16 -5.85 4.17
N PHE A 70 -13.46 -5.82 3.86
CA PHE A 70 -14.39 -4.78 4.31
C PHE A 70 -14.10 -3.38 3.77
N THR A 71 -13.41 -3.29 2.63
CA THR A 71 -13.27 -2.07 1.83
C THR A 71 -13.88 -2.28 0.44
N SER A 72 -14.17 -1.20 -0.26
CA SER A 72 -14.61 -1.22 -1.66
C SER A 72 -13.57 -1.84 -2.62
N PHE A 73 -12.34 -2.08 -2.14
CA PHE A 73 -11.23 -2.67 -2.88
C PHE A 73 -11.08 -4.17 -2.65
N ALA A 74 -11.85 -4.80 -1.76
CA ALA A 74 -11.72 -6.23 -1.46
C ALA A 74 -11.80 -7.12 -2.72
N GLY A 75 -12.74 -6.81 -3.63
CA GLY A 75 -12.91 -7.53 -4.90
C GLY A 75 -12.00 -7.07 -6.04
N ARG A 76 -11.12 -6.10 -5.80
CA ARG A 76 -10.19 -5.54 -6.80
C ARG A 76 -8.79 -6.12 -6.69
N TYR A 77 -8.52 -6.91 -5.66
CA TYR A 77 -7.25 -7.57 -5.43
C TYR A 77 -7.42 -9.09 -5.44
N GLU A 78 -6.39 -9.78 -5.92
CA GLU A 78 -6.19 -11.20 -5.70
C GLU A 78 -5.45 -11.38 -4.35
N THR A 79 -5.98 -12.21 -3.45
CA THR A 79 -5.25 -12.57 -2.22
C THR A 79 -4.13 -13.54 -2.57
N TRP A 80 -2.88 -13.07 -2.48
CA TRP A 80 -1.70 -13.88 -2.79
C TRP A 80 -1.21 -14.67 -1.57
N ASN A 81 -1.20 -14.03 -0.41
CA ASN A 81 -0.90 -14.68 0.87
C ASN A 81 -1.64 -13.96 2.00
N ASP A 82 -2.63 -14.61 2.60
CA ASP A 82 -3.44 -13.97 3.65
C ASP A 82 -2.70 -13.85 4.99
N GLU A 83 -1.86 -14.82 5.34
CA GLU A 83 -1.07 -14.83 6.58
C GLU A 83 -0.14 -13.61 6.66
N HIS A 84 0.46 -13.25 5.53
CA HIS A 84 1.36 -12.11 5.40
C HIS A 84 0.69 -10.87 4.79
N ARG A 85 -0.64 -10.90 4.60
CA ARG A 85 -1.44 -9.79 4.06
C ARG A 85 -0.87 -9.23 2.74
N ILE A 86 -0.57 -10.14 1.82
CA ILE A 86 -0.04 -9.84 0.48
C ILE A 86 -1.17 -9.97 -0.54
N TYR A 87 -1.39 -8.89 -1.27
CA TYR A 87 -2.44 -8.76 -2.28
C TYR A 87 -1.84 -8.37 -3.62
N ARG A 88 -2.36 -8.91 -4.71
CA ARG A 88 -1.91 -8.61 -6.07
C ARG A 88 -3.00 -7.86 -6.83
N LYS A 89 -2.61 -6.76 -7.48
CA LYS A 89 -3.48 -6.05 -8.42
C LYS A 89 -3.56 -6.86 -9.72
N PRO A 90 -4.76 -7.20 -10.22
CA PRO A 90 -4.89 -7.89 -11.51
C PRO A 90 -4.21 -7.10 -12.66
N GLY A 91 -3.84 -7.83 -13.71
CA GLY A 91 -3.28 -7.27 -14.93
C GLY A 91 -4.32 -6.55 -15.78
#